data_AF-A0A7J2IVD7-F1
#
_entry.id   AF-A0A7J2IVD7-F1
#
_cell.length_a   1.000
_cell.length_b   1.000
_cell.length_c   1.000
_cell.angle_alpha   90.00
_cell.angle_beta   90.00
_cell.angle_gamma   90.00
#
_symmetry.space_group_name_H-M   'P 1'
#
loop_
_entity.id
_entity.type
_entity.pdbx_description
1 polymer ?
#
loop_
_entity_poly.entity_id
_entity_poly.type
_entity_poly.pdbx_seq_one_letter_code
_entity_poly.pdbx_strand_id
1 'polypeptide(L)' 'MSAVRVFDYRDVPLEPVDMEGCKGVKVRWLLRTEHGAEKFWMRVFEVEPNGYTPLHKHPWEHEVFVLE' A
#
# COMPACT_ATOMS: atom_id res chain seq x y z
N MET A 1 20.82 -9.63 -15.03
CA MET A 1 19.54 -9.05 -15.51
C MET A 1 18.56 -9.12 -14.36
N SER A 2 17.93 -8.02 -13.95
CA SER A 2 16.81 -8.12 -13.00
C SER A 2 15.64 -8.78 -13.72
N ALA A 3 15.13 -9.87 -13.17
CA ALA A 3 13.97 -10.55 -13.73
C ALA A 3 12.73 -9.66 -13.54
N VAL A 4 11.92 -9.53 -14.59
CA VAL A 4 10.60 -8.88 -14.48
C VAL A 4 9.72 -9.76 -13.60
N ARG A 5 9.11 -9.16 -12.58
CA ARG A 5 8.19 -9.85 -11.68
C ARG A 5 6.74 -9.55 -12.10
N VAL A 6 5.96 -10.60 -12.32
CA VAL A 6 4.54 -10.53 -12.69
C VAL A 6 3.75 -11.39 -11.71
N PHE A 7 2.73 -10.82 -11.08
CA PHE A 7 1.82 -11.49 -10.16
C PHE A 7 0.50 -10.72 -10.10
N ASP A 8 -0.57 -11.40 -9.71
CA ASP A 8 -1.85 -10.75 -9.43
C ASP A 8 -1.79 -10.10 -8.04
N TYR A 9 -2.18 -8.82 -7.94
CA TYR A 9 -2.17 -8.13 -6.65
C TYR A 9 -3.13 -8.78 -5.64
N ARG A 10 -4.15 -9.50 -6.11
CA ARG A 10 -5.14 -10.19 -5.27
C ARG A 10 -4.55 -11.38 -4.52
N ASP A 11 -3.44 -11.93 -5.01
CA ASP A 11 -2.69 -13.02 -4.35
C ASP A 11 -1.81 -12.51 -3.20
N VAL A 12 -1.60 -11.19 -3.09
CA VAL A 12 -0.87 -10.57 -1.97
C VAL A 12 -1.80 -10.42 -0.77
N PRO A 13 -1.40 -10.86 0.45
CA PRO A 13 -2.23 -10.71 1.65
C PRO A 13 -2.74 -9.28 1.86
N LEU A 14 -4.01 -9.19 2.25
CA LEU A 14 -4.66 -7.95 2.64
C LEU A 14 -4.57 -7.80 4.16
N GLU A 15 -3.71 -6.88 4.61
CA GLU A 15 -3.37 -6.71 6.02
C GLU A 15 -4.04 -5.46 6.59
N PRO A 16 -4.45 -5.45 7.87
CA PRO A 16 -4.93 -4.22 8.50
C PRO A 16 -3.81 -3.17 8.54
N VAL A 17 -4.15 -1.90 8.28
CA VAL A 17 -3.20 -0.80 8.49
C VAL A 17 -3.06 -0.56 9.99
N ASP A 18 -1.89 -0.92 10.54
CA ASP A 18 -1.55 -0.70 11.95
C ASP A 18 -1.02 0.72 12.18
N MET A 19 -1.96 1.65 12.33
CA MET A 19 -1.70 3.05 12.67
C MET A 19 -2.73 3.50 13.70
N GLU A 20 -2.28 4.13 14.78
CA GLU A 20 -3.16 4.66 15.83
C GLU A 20 -4.20 5.62 15.23
N GLY A 21 -5.47 5.42 15.58
CA GLY A 21 -6.58 6.22 15.05
C GLY A 21 -7.05 5.82 13.64
N CYS A 22 -6.44 4.85 12.99
CA CYS A 22 -6.93 4.28 11.73
C CYS A 22 -8.15 3.37 11.97
N LYS A 23 -9.13 3.40 11.07
CA LYS A 23 -10.32 2.52 11.12
C LYS A 23 -10.66 2.02 9.73
N GLY A 24 -10.86 0.71 9.58
CA GLY A 24 -11.42 0.14 8.36
C GLY A 24 -10.56 0.34 7.10
N VAL A 25 -9.24 0.43 7.26
CA VAL A 25 -8.29 0.53 6.14
C VAL A 25 -7.38 -0.70 6.15
N LYS A 26 -7.21 -1.30 4.99
CA LYS A 26 -6.29 -2.42 4.77
C LYS A 26 -5.31 -2.11 3.65
N VAL A 27 -4.21 -2.83 3.60
CA VAL A 27 -3.11 -2.61 2.66
C VAL A 27 -2.60 -3.93 2.09
N ARG A 28 -2.25 -3.90 0.80
CA ARG A 28 -1.44 -4.93 0.12
C ARG A 28 -0.09 -4.33 -0.23
N TRP A 29 0.97 -5.02 0.19
CA TRP A 29 2.35 -4.60 -0.05
C TRP A 29 2.90 -5.20 -1.34
N LEU A 30 2.84 -4.46 -2.46
CA LEU A 30 3.14 -5.02 -3.79
C LEU A 30 4.63 -4.98 -4.14
N LEU A 31 5.21 -3.77 -4.28
CA LEU A 31 6.63 -3.60 -4.60
C LEU A 31 7.34 -3.00 -3.39
N ARG A 32 8.32 -3.73 -2.88
CA ARG A 32 9.14 -3.36 -1.72
C ARG A 32 10.59 -3.74 -1.98
N THR A 33 11.47 -3.40 -1.04
CA THR A 33 12.89 -3.74 -1.10
C THR A 33 13.12 -5.25 -1.28
N GLU A 34 12.31 -6.11 -0.65
CA GLU A 34 12.37 -7.58 -0.81
C GLU A 34 12.02 -8.06 -2.23
N HIS A 35 11.40 -7.19 -3.05
CA HIS A 35 11.09 -7.42 -4.45
C HIS A 35 12.08 -6.73 -5.41
N GLY A 36 13.12 -6.06 -4.89
CA GLY A 36 14.09 -5.29 -5.67
C GLY A 36 13.67 -3.85 -5.97
N ALA A 37 12.59 -3.34 -5.34
CA ALA A 37 12.17 -1.96 -5.49
C ALA A 37 12.92 -1.03 -4.52
N GLU A 38 14.04 -0.48 -4.97
CA GLU A 38 14.97 0.31 -4.14
C GLU A 38 14.61 1.80 -4.03
N LYS A 39 13.83 2.33 -4.97
CA LYS A 39 13.57 3.78 -5.08
C LYS A 39 12.24 4.23 -4.48
N PHE A 40 11.21 3.42 -4.66
CA PHE A 40 9.87 3.68 -4.15
C PHE A 40 9.16 2.35 -3.91
N TRP A 41 8.12 2.38 -3.07
CA TRP A 41 7.27 1.23 -2.82
C TRP A 41 5.91 1.41 -3.47
N MET A 42 5.30 0.30 -3.87
CA MET A 42 3.94 0.28 -4.42
C MET A 42 3.04 -0.53 -3.50
N ARG A 43 1.86 0.04 -3.22
CA ARG A 43 0.86 -0.53 -2.32
C ARG A 43 -0.53 -0.31 -2.90
N VAL A 44 -1.46 -1.20 -2.58
CA VAL A 44 -2.90 -0.98 -2.79
C VAL A 44 -3.54 -0.83 -1.42
N PHE A 45 -4.33 0.23 -1.25
CA PHE A 45 -5.13 0.44 -0.05
C PHE A 45 -6.59 0.16 -0.37
N GLU A 46 -7.26 -0.53 0.53
CA GLU A 46 -8.71 -0.74 0.51
C GLU A 46 -9.30 0.00 1.73
N VAL A 47 -10.25 0.90 1.48
CA VAL A 47 -10.91 1.71 2.51
C VAL A 47 -12.38 1.29 2.54
N GLU A 48 -12.79 0.68 3.65
CA GLU A 48 -14.17 0.25 3.87
C GLU A 48 -15.11 1.46 4.05
N PRO A 49 -16.44 1.29 3.88
CA PRO A 49 -17.39 2.35 4.20
C PRO A 49 -17.22 2.91 5.62
N ASN A 50 -17.13 4.23 5.74
CA ASN A 50 -16.80 4.95 6.99
C ASN A 50 -15.39 4.67 7.55
N GLY A 51 -14.51 4.05 6.77
CA GLY A 51 -13.09 3.90 7.09
C GLY A 51 -12.34 5.20 6.89
N TYR A 52 -11.25 5.38 7.64
CA TYR A 52 -10.43 6.57 7.59
C TYR A 52 -9.03 6.33 8.16
N THR A 53 -8.10 7.15 7.73
CA THR A 53 -6.79 7.36 8.37
C THR A 53 -6.79 8.72 9.07
N PRO A 54 -6.08 8.88 10.20
CA PRO A 54 -5.94 10.19 10.83
C PRO A 54 -5.20 11.17 9.90
N LEU A 55 -5.50 12.47 10.04
CA LEU A 55 -4.74 13.52 9.37
C LEU A 55 -3.30 13.51 9.89
N HIS A 56 -2.32 13.41 8.99
CA HIS A 56 -0.90 13.40 9.33
C HIS A 56 -0.06 14.01 8.21
N LYS A 57 1.23 14.22 8.48
CA LYS A 57 2.22 14.74 7.53
C LYS A 57 3.58 14.08 7.75
N HIS A 58 4.37 13.99 6.70
CA HIS A 58 5.71 13.40 6.73
C HIS A 58 6.56 13.96 5.58
N PRO A 59 7.90 13.84 5.64
CA PRO A 59 8.81 14.45 4.67
C PRO A 59 8.93 13.69 3.33
N TRP A 60 8.23 12.58 3.15
CA TRP A 60 8.13 11.86 1.88
C TRP A 60 6.80 12.13 1.17
N GLU A 61 6.83 12.09 -0.15
CA GLU A 61 5.67 12.27 -1.03
C GLU A 61 4.70 11.09 -1.01
N HIS A 62 3.48 11.33 -1.49
CA HIS A 62 2.55 10.30 -1.92
C HIS A 62 2.20 10.56 -3.39
N GLU A 63 2.31 9.52 -4.20
CA GLU A 63 1.77 9.48 -5.56
C GLU A 63 0.62 8.47 -5.57
N VAL A 64 -0.60 8.94 -5.81
CA VAL A 64 -1.83 8.13 -5.63
C VAL A 64 -2.63 8.09 -6.92
N PHE A 65 -3.12 6.90 -7.25
CA PHE A 65 -4.09 6.67 -8.30
C PHE A 65 -5.30 5.93 -7.70
N VAL A 66 -6.51 6.44 -7.94
CA VAL A 66 -7.76 5.81 -7.47
C VAL A 66 -8.21 4.80 -8.52
N LEU A 67 -8.38 3.55 -8.08
CA LEU A 67 -8.75 2.45 -8.97
C LEU A 67 -10.27 2.29 -9.11
N GLU A 68 -11.00 2.41 -7.98
CA GLU A 68 -12.43 2.15 -7.85
C GLU A 68 -13.08 3.13 -6.86
#